data_AF-A0A2H9LWR1-F1
#
_entry.id   AF-A0A2H9LWR1-F1
#
_cell.length_a   1.000
_cell.length_b   1.000
_cell.length_c   1.000
_cell.angle_alpha   90.00
_cell.angle_beta   90.00
_cell.angle_gamma   90.00
#
_symmetry.space_group_name_H-M   'P 1'
#
loop_
_entity.id
_entity.type
_entity.pdbx_description
1 polymer ?
#
loop_
_entity_poly.entity_id
_entity_poly.type
_entity_poly.pdbx_seq_one_letter_code
_entity_poly.pdbx_strand_id
1 'polypeptide(L)'
;MNLSNHLSASNPPIPTPSVWLYHSLGEAYKILEEHGGLPVNVKRHAEGSDFIRKNLASMGIQVVGEAGYHSNTVTVFSTGNPLALSQRLKERFGIEIGMGIGALSENTLRVGHLGNFTLAELDYFTSSLKELASEASFPR
;
A
#
# COMPACT_ATOMS: atom_id res chain seq x y z
N MET A 1 34.72 -48.84 -1.99
CA MET A 1 34.78 -47.56 -1.24
C MET A 1 33.40 -47.35 -0.64
N ASN A 2 33.28 -47.44 0.68
CA ASN A 2 31.99 -47.46 1.39
C ASN A 2 31.47 -46.03 1.56
N LEU A 3 30.32 -45.70 0.95
CA LEU A 3 29.71 -44.35 0.95
C LEU A 3 28.98 -43.99 2.26
N SER A 4 29.03 -44.85 3.28
CA SER A 4 28.20 -44.75 4.48
C SER A 4 28.76 -43.87 5.61
N ASN A 5 29.96 -43.28 5.47
CA ASN A 5 30.66 -42.62 6.58
C ASN A 5 30.85 -41.09 6.48
N HIS A 6 30.17 -40.37 5.56
CA HIS A 6 30.36 -38.91 5.40
C HIS A 6 29.19 -38.04 5.89
N LEU A 7 28.14 -38.60 6.50
CA LEU A 7 27.00 -37.83 7.01
C LEU A 7 27.15 -37.39 8.48
N SER A 8 28.36 -37.13 8.95
CA SER A 8 28.62 -36.52 10.27
C SER A 8 29.04 -35.05 10.16
N ALA A 9 28.46 -34.28 9.25
CA ALA A 9 28.76 -32.87 9.11
C ALA A 9 27.78 -32.04 9.94
N SER A 10 28.27 -31.51 11.06
CA SER A 10 27.66 -30.52 11.95
C SER A 10 27.42 -29.14 11.29
N ASN A 11 27.25 -29.10 9.97
CA ASN A 11 26.98 -27.87 9.22
C ASN A 11 26.02 -28.19 8.07
N PRO A 12 24.80 -27.63 8.06
CA PRO A 12 23.87 -27.85 6.96
C PRO A 12 24.44 -27.30 5.65
N PRO A 13 24.12 -27.89 4.49
CA PRO A 13 24.51 -27.33 3.19
C PRO A 13 23.95 -25.92 3.06
N ILE A 14 24.79 -24.97 2.62
CA ILE A 14 24.37 -23.59 2.38
C ILE A 14 23.36 -23.62 1.22
N PRO A 15 22.10 -23.20 1.44
CA PRO A 15 21.11 -23.19 0.37
C PRO A 15 21.48 -22.17 -0.71
N THR A 16 21.17 -22.47 -1.97
CA THR A 16 21.38 -21.53 -3.08
C THR A 16 20.56 -20.25 -2.84
N PRO A 17 21.18 -19.07 -2.78
CA PRO A 17 20.47 -17.82 -2.58
C PRO A 17 19.66 -17.43 -3.83
N SER A 18 18.59 -16.63 -3.63
CA SER A 18 17.90 -15.97 -4.73
C SER A 18 18.74 -14.80 -5.25
N VAL A 19 19.68 -15.11 -6.14
CA VAL A 19 20.67 -14.14 -6.69
C VAL A 19 19.99 -12.85 -7.18
N TRP A 20 18.85 -12.98 -7.87
CA TRP A 20 18.09 -11.83 -8.37
C TRP A 20 17.55 -10.93 -7.26
N LEU A 21 17.04 -11.49 -6.17
CA LEU A 21 16.55 -10.68 -5.04
C LEU A 21 17.67 -9.89 -4.36
N TYR A 22 18.89 -10.45 -4.29
CA TYR A 22 20.04 -9.72 -3.75
C TYR A 22 20.41 -8.52 -4.63
N HIS A 23 20.42 -8.69 -5.96
CA HIS A 23 20.66 -7.58 -6.88
C HIS A 23 19.56 -6.53 -6.81
N SER A 24 18.28 -6.94 -6.79
CA SER A 24 17.14 -6.01 -6.66
C SER A 24 17.14 -5.26 -5.34
N LEU A 25 17.54 -5.91 -4.24
CA LEU A 25 17.67 -5.27 -2.94
C LEU A 25 18.78 -4.21 -2.96
N GLY A 26 19.93 -4.52 -3.57
CA GLY A 26 21.01 -3.55 -3.77
C GLY A 26 20.54 -2.33 -4.56
N GLU A 27 19.72 -2.51 -5.58
CA GLU A 27 19.15 -1.41 -6.35
C GLU A 27 18.11 -0.60 -5.57
N ALA A 28 17.24 -1.27 -4.81
CA ALA A 28 16.26 -0.60 -3.95
C ALA A 28 16.93 0.32 -2.92
N TYR A 29 18.09 -0.07 -2.38
CA TYR A 29 18.87 0.79 -1.49
C TYR A 29 19.42 2.02 -2.21
N LYS A 30 19.93 1.90 -3.44
CA LYS A 30 20.41 3.06 -4.21
C LYS A 30 19.29 4.06 -4.45
N ILE A 31 18.12 3.60 -4.88
CA ILE A 31 16.95 4.47 -5.08
C ILE A 31 16.57 5.19 -3.79
N LEU A 32 16.62 4.48 -2.65
CA LEU A 32 16.32 5.08 -1.34
C LEU A 32 17.33 6.18 -0.98
N GLU A 33 18.62 5.97 -1.24
CA GLU A 33 19.68 6.97 -1.04
C GLU A 33 19.57 8.15 -2.00
N GLU A 34 19.27 7.90 -3.29
CA GLU A 34 19.03 8.94 -4.31
C GLU A 34 17.85 9.85 -3.94
N HIS A 35 16.82 9.29 -3.30
CA HIS A 35 15.68 10.04 -2.77
C HIS A 35 16.00 10.82 -1.47
N GLY A 36 17.24 10.81 -0.98
CA GLY A 36 17.65 11.53 0.22
C GLY A 36 17.64 10.70 1.49
N GLY A 37 17.65 9.37 1.37
CA GLY A 37 17.80 8.44 2.49
C GLY A 37 16.51 8.14 3.24
N LEU A 38 16.66 7.41 4.36
CA LEU A 38 15.54 6.95 5.18
C LEU A 38 14.66 8.09 5.74
N PRO A 39 15.20 9.18 6.33
CA PRO A 39 14.36 10.23 6.91
C PRO A 39 13.46 10.92 5.89
N VAL A 40 13.97 11.18 4.68
CA VAL A 40 13.18 11.79 3.60
C VAL A 40 12.08 10.84 3.14
N ASN A 41 12.38 9.53 3.02
CA ASN A 41 11.37 8.54 2.67
C ASN A 41 10.28 8.41 3.73
N VAL A 42 10.63 8.37 5.02
CA VAL A 42 9.64 8.35 6.12
C VAL A 42 8.75 9.59 6.08
N LYS A 43 9.34 10.77 5.86
CA LYS A 43 8.60 12.03 5.71
C LYS A 43 7.65 12.00 4.52
N ARG A 44 8.08 11.49 3.36
CA ARG A 44 7.25 11.34 2.15
C ARG A 44 6.01 10.47 2.40
N HIS A 45 6.14 9.39 3.17
CA HIS A 45 5.01 8.54 3.55
C HIS A 45 4.02 9.28 4.46
N ALA A 46 4.52 10.03 5.45
CA ALA A 46 3.68 10.87 6.30
C ALA A 46 2.90 11.91 5.48
N GLU A 47 3.58 12.64 4.59
CA GLU A 47 2.96 13.64 3.70
C GLU A 47 1.92 13.04 2.76
N GLY A 48 2.22 11.89 2.13
CA GLY A 48 1.26 11.19 1.27
C GLY A 48 0.02 10.72 2.03
N SER A 49 0.21 10.20 3.24
CA SER A 49 -0.91 9.78 4.09
C SER A 49 -1.79 10.95 4.53
N ASP A 50 -1.18 12.10 4.86
CA ASP A 50 -1.89 13.34 5.20
C ASP A 50 -2.66 13.89 4.00
N PHE A 51 -2.06 13.84 2.81
CA PHE A 51 -2.69 14.27 1.57
C PHE A 51 -3.98 13.47 1.30
N ILE A 52 -3.91 12.13 1.41
CA ILE A 52 -5.09 11.27 1.26
C ILE A 52 -6.15 11.60 2.30
N ARG A 53 -5.77 11.67 3.60
CA ARG A 53 -6.73 11.93 4.69
C ARG A 53 -7.45 13.27 4.51
N LYS A 54 -6.72 14.33 4.12
CA LYS A 54 -7.30 15.66 3.85
C LYS A 54 -8.30 15.62 2.70
N ASN A 55 -7.97 14.92 1.61
CA ASN A 55 -8.86 14.80 0.46
C ASN A 55 -10.12 14.00 0.81
N LEU A 56 -9.99 12.86 1.50
CA LEU A 56 -11.14 12.08 1.98
C LEU A 56 -12.04 12.91 2.90
N ALA A 57 -11.46 13.64 3.85
CA ALA A 57 -12.21 14.53 4.74
C ALA A 57 -12.96 15.63 3.97
N SER A 58 -12.36 16.21 2.92
CA SER A 58 -13.04 17.21 2.07
C SER A 58 -14.22 16.66 1.27
N MET A 59 -14.26 15.34 1.05
CA MET A 59 -15.39 14.63 0.44
C MET A 59 -16.42 14.16 1.47
N GLY A 60 -16.21 14.44 2.77
CA GLY A 60 -17.06 13.94 3.86
C GLY A 60 -16.90 12.44 4.13
N ILE A 61 -15.85 11.80 3.59
CA ILE A 61 -15.57 10.37 3.78
C ILE A 61 -14.82 10.18 5.10
N GLN A 62 -15.35 9.30 5.95
CA GLN A 62 -14.75 9.00 7.25
C GLN A 62 -13.57 8.03 7.10
N VAL A 63 -12.44 8.41 7.71
CA VAL A 63 -11.26 7.55 7.87
C VAL A 63 -11.44 6.71 9.14
N VAL A 64 -11.05 5.45 9.07
CA VAL A 64 -11.10 4.53 10.20
C VAL A 64 -9.82 4.66 11.03
N GLY A 65 -9.99 4.77 12.36
CA GLY A 65 -8.90 4.89 13.32
C GLY A 65 -9.08 6.10 14.22
N GLU A 66 -8.46 6.05 15.40
CA GLU A 66 -8.42 7.20 16.31
C GLU A 66 -7.40 8.23 15.82
N ALA A 67 -7.71 9.52 16.01
CA ALA A 67 -6.77 10.60 15.73
C ALA A 67 -5.44 10.37 16.50
N GLY A 68 -4.32 10.50 15.81
CA GLY A 68 -2.98 10.21 16.37
C GLY A 68 -2.48 8.78 16.18
N TYR A 69 -3.36 7.83 15.82
CA TYR A 69 -2.99 6.41 15.59
C TYR A 69 -3.11 5.98 14.12
N HIS A 70 -3.33 6.92 13.20
CA HIS A 70 -3.41 6.64 11.77
C HIS A 70 -2.06 6.17 11.21
N SER A 71 -2.10 5.19 10.31
CA SER A 71 -0.91 4.71 9.62
C SER A 71 -0.44 5.70 8.54
N ASN A 72 0.88 5.78 8.37
CA ASN A 72 1.53 6.52 7.29
C ASN A 72 1.70 5.70 6.00
N THR A 73 1.23 4.45 5.96
CA THR A 73 1.46 3.54 4.82
C THR A 73 0.17 2.97 4.24
N VAL A 74 -0.94 3.08 4.97
CA VAL A 74 -2.28 2.68 4.52
C VAL A 74 -3.34 3.55 5.17
N THR A 75 -4.32 4.01 4.39
CA THR A 75 -5.51 4.70 4.91
C THR A 75 -6.73 3.82 4.68
N VAL A 76 -7.50 3.58 5.73
CA VAL A 76 -8.76 2.84 5.67
C VAL A 76 -9.90 3.84 5.73
N PHE A 77 -10.90 3.70 4.87
CA PHE A 77 -12.04 4.61 4.83
C PHE A 77 -13.36 3.88 4.58
N SER A 78 -14.44 4.48 5.06
CA SER A 78 -15.78 3.90 4.98
C SER A 78 -16.48 4.18 3.65
N THR A 79 -17.28 3.23 3.19
CA THR A 79 -18.17 3.35 2.02
C THR A 79 -19.32 2.35 2.15
N GLY A 80 -20.52 2.72 1.72
CA GLY A 80 -21.70 1.86 1.78
C GLY A 80 -21.70 0.64 0.86
N ASN A 81 -20.79 0.57 -0.12
CA ASN A 81 -20.61 -0.60 -0.97
C ASN A 81 -19.16 -0.70 -1.49
N PRO A 82 -18.25 -1.29 -0.68
CA PRO A 82 -16.83 -1.40 -1.02
C PRO A 82 -16.58 -2.14 -2.33
N LEU A 83 -17.35 -3.21 -2.60
CA LEU A 83 -17.18 -4.02 -3.81
C LEU A 83 -17.50 -3.20 -5.06
N ALA A 84 -18.64 -2.52 -5.08
CA ALA A 84 -19.05 -1.70 -6.23
C ALA A 84 -18.10 -0.53 -6.46
N LEU A 85 -17.64 0.15 -5.40
CA LEU A 85 -16.68 1.24 -5.52
C LEU A 85 -15.31 0.75 -6.02
N SER A 86 -14.82 -0.39 -5.50
CA SER A 86 -13.58 -1.00 -5.98
C SER A 86 -13.64 -1.39 -7.45
N GLN A 87 -14.77 -1.94 -7.91
CA GLN A 87 -14.97 -2.29 -9.32
C GLN A 87 -14.96 -1.04 -10.20
N ARG A 88 -15.69 0.01 -9.81
CA ARG A 88 -15.72 1.29 -10.55
C ARG A 88 -14.34 1.94 -10.65
N LEU A 89 -13.56 1.94 -9.57
CA LEU A 89 -12.19 2.45 -9.55
C LEU A 89 -11.30 1.69 -10.54
N LYS A 90 -11.39 0.35 -10.55
CA LYS A 90 -10.62 -0.50 -11.45
C LYS A 90 -11.03 -0.32 -12.91
N GLU A 91 -12.33 -0.36 -13.20
CA GLU A 91 -12.86 -0.34 -14.57
C GLU A 91 -12.67 1.00 -15.27
N ARG A 92 -12.82 2.12 -14.55
CA ARG A 92 -12.77 3.46 -15.15
C ARG A 92 -11.40 4.12 -15.09
N PHE A 93 -10.62 3.83 -14.06
CA PHE A 93 -9.37 4.53 -13.78
C PHE A 93 -8.16 3.60 -13.68
N GLY A 94 -8.36 2.28 -13.78
CA GLY A 94 -7.27 1.31 -13.62
C GLY A 94 -6.71 1.27 -12.20
N ILE A 95 -7.45 1.76 -11.21
CA ILE A 95 -6.99 1.84 -9.82
C ILE A 95 -7.42 0.58 -9.07
N GLU A 96 -6.45 -0.17 -8.57
CA GLU A 96 -6.70 -1.27 -7.65
C GLU A 96 -6.60 -0.79 -6.20
N ILE A 97 -7.61 -1.14 -5.41
CA ILE A 97 -7.69 -0.77 -4.00
C ILE A 97 -7.99 -2.00 -3.15
N GLY A 98 -7.50 -2.03 -1.91
CA GLY A 98 -7.71 -3.15 -1.01
C GLY A 98 -9.10 -3.14 -0.39
N MET A 99 -9.74 -4.31 -0.29
CA MET A 99 -10.94 -4.50 0.52
C MET A 99 -10.61 -4.44 2.03
N GLY A 100 -11.58 -4.04 2.84
CA GLY A 100 -11.54 -4.25 4.29
C GLY A 100 -11.34 -5.72 4.68
N ILE A 101 -10.84 -5.98 5.88
CA ILE A 101 -10.54 -7.33 6.38
C ILE A 101 -11.34 -7.61 7.64
N GLY A 102 -11.82 -8.85 7.80
CA GLY A 102 -12.56 -9.29 8.98
C GLY A 102 -13.84 -8.48 9.17
N ALA A 103 -14.08 -7.97 10.37
CA ALA A 103 -15.28 -7.20 10.71
C ALA A 103 -15.46 -5.89 9.90
N LEU A 104 -14.43 -5.45 9.15
CA LEU A 104 -14.47 -4.22 8.35
C LEU A 104 -14.72 -4.48 6.86
N SER A 105 -14.81 -5.73 6.40
CA SER A 105 -14.89 -6.06 4.97
C SER A 105 -16.14 -5.56 4.27
N GLU A 106 -17.23 -5.39 5.01
CA GLU A 106 -18.53 -5.01 4.44
C GLU A 106 -18.64 -3.51 4.14
N ASN A 107 -17.89 -2.67 4.86
CA ASN A 107 -18.11 -1.22 4.87
C ASN A 107 -16.85 -0.39 4.64
N THR A 108 -15.69 -1.00 4.36
CA THR A 108 -14.42 -0.25 4.22
C THR A 108 -13.57 -0.67 3.03
N LEU A 109 -12.79 0.30 2.54
CA LEU A 109 -11.69 0.12 1.60
C LEU A 109 -10.38 0.60 2.21
N ARG A 110 -9.26 0.11 1.65
CA ARG A 110 -7.89 0.39 2.08
C ARG A 110 -7.06 0.89 0.90
N VAL A 111 -6.68 2.17 0.93
CA VAL A 111 -5.72 2.73 -0.02
C VAL A 111 -4.31 2.59 0.55
N GLY A 112 -3.48 1.81 -0.14
CA GLY A 112 -2.06 1.66 0.18
C GLY A 112 -1.26 2.81 -0.40
N HIS A 113 -0.37 3.39 0.40
CA HIS A 113 0.58 4.43 0.01
C HIS A 113 1.94 4.10 0.63
N LEU A 114 2.39 2.88 0.35
CA LEU A 114 3.66 2.31 0.80
C LEU A 114 4.59 2.09 -0.39
N GLY A 115 5.89 2.35 -0.19
CA GLY A 115 6.92 2.03 -1.16
C GLY A 115 7.18 3.19 -2.12
N ASN A 116 7.36 2.88 -3.40
CA ASN A 116 7.68 3.86 -4.41
C ASN A 116 6.39 4.41 -5.05
N PHE A 117 5.96 5.59 -4.59
CA PHE A 117 4.80 6.29 -5.10
C PHE A 117 5.10 7.79 -5.15
N THR A 118 4.37 8.48 -6.00
CA THR A 118 4.43 9.92 -6.21
C THR A 118 3.16 10.60 -5.71
N LEU A 119 3.25 11.90 -5.41
CA LEU A 119 2.07 12.68 -5.05
C LEU A 119 1.05 12.75 -6.19
N ALA A 120 1.50 12.72 -7.45
CA ALA A 120 0.64 12.72 -8.62
C ALA A 120 -0.23 11.45 -8.71
N GLU A 121 0.30 10.28 -8.33
CA GLU A 121 -0.49 9.04 -8.26
C GLU A 121 -1.54 9.10 -7.15
N LEU A 122 -1.20 9.69 -6.00
CA LEU A 122 -2.17 9.90 -4.92
C LEU A 122 -3.25 10.91 -5.33
N ASP A 123 -2.86 11.97 -6.03
CA ASP A 123 -3.77 13.00 -6.56
C ASP A 123 -4.72 12.40 -7.60
N TYR A 124 -4.20 11.58 -8.51
CA TYR A 124 -5.00 10.82 -9.48
C TYR A 124 -6.06 9.99 -8.76
N PHE A 125 -5.66 9.22 -7.73
CA PHE A 125 -6.61 8.45 -6.92
C PHE A 125 -7.68 9.34 -6.27
N THR A 126 -7.29 10.42 -5.59
CA THR A 126 -8.25 11.30 -4.91
C THR A 126 -9.18 12.03 -5.87
N SER A 127 -8.69 12.39 -7.05
CA SER A 127 -9.47 13.03 -8.11
C SER A 127 -10.48 12.06 -8.73
N SER A 128 -10.06 10.82 -9.03
CA SER A 128 -10.96 9.76 -9.49
C SER A 128 -12.03 9.44 -8.45
N LEU A 129 -11.67 9.39 -7.16
CA LEU A 129 -12.65 9.17 -6.09
C LEU A 129 -13.64 10.33 -5.97
N LYS A 130 -13.17 11.57 -6.12
CA LYS A 130 -14.00 12.77 -6.10
C LYS A 130 -14.98 12.82 -7.28
N GLU A 131 -14.52 12.42 -8.47
CA GLU A 131 -15.38 12.28 -9.65
C GLU A 131 -16.51 11.29 -9.35
N LEU A 132 -16.17 10.09 -8.87
CA LEU A 132 -17.17 9.08 -8.48
C LEU A 132 -18.12 9.59 -7.39
N ALA A 133 -17.61 10.33 -6.40
CA ALA A 133 -18.38 10.89 -5.28
C ALA A 133 -19.38 11.96 -5.70
N SER A 134 -19.16 12.62 -6.85
CA SER A 134 -20.10 13.59 -7.42
C SER A 134 -21.30 12.93 -8.12
N GLU A 135 -21.22 11.63 -8.40
CA GLU A 135 -22.27 10.90 -9.09
C GLU A 135 -23.39 10.48 -8.12
N ALA A 136 -24.65 10.56 -8.58
CA ALA A 136 -25.81 10.14 -7.79
C ALA A 136 -25.76 8.65 -7.38
N SER A 137 -24.97 7.84 -8.08
CA SER A 137 -24.74 6.42 -7.82
C SER A 137 -23.60 6.13 -6.84
N PHE A 138 -23.00 7.15 -6.21
CA PHE A 138 -21.91 6.92 -5.27
C PHE A 138 -22.40 6.16 -4.03
N PRO A 139 -21.77 5.01 -3.69
CA PRO A 139 -22.14 4.25 -2.52
C PRO A 139 -21.62 4.96 -1.26
N ARG A 140 -22.48 5.75 -0.63
CA ARG A 140 -22.22 6.45 0.63
C ARG A 140 -22.21 5.47 1.78
#